data_AF-A0A151PBJ2-F1
#
_entry.id   AF-A0A151PBJ2-F1
#
_cell.length_a   1.000
_cell.length_b   1.000
_cell.length_c   1.000
_cell.angle_alpha   90.00
_cell.angle_beta   90.00
_cell.angle_gamma   90.00
#
_symmetry.space_group_name_H-M   'P 1'
#
loop_
_entity.id
_entity.type
_entity.pdbx_description
1 polymer ?
#
loop_
_entity_poly.entity_id
_entity_poly.type
_entity_poly.pdbx_seq_one_letter_code
_entity_poly.pdbx_strand_id
1 'polypeptide(L)'
;MPVKPFQRESHEEYEEPEFSPDLKAWFNSLESDLSFLMKFTGICPANCSRKTLEKTGNKTIQNYRLSGNCHSLPFDLEFQLLEMQSEEGISAAVTDLSIITESDENCDISKIMSRAEEEGNLLLFFRAFSNFAQWCKHRKCTFLHFKVVC
;
A
#
# COMPACT_ATOMS: atom_id res chain seq x y z
N MET A 1 -26.48 26.94 53.07
CA MET A 1 -25.29 27.44 52.35
C MET A 1 -25.57 27.35 50.85
N PRO A 2 -25.34 28.41 50.07
CA PRO A 2 -25.63 28.39 48.63
C PRO A 2 -24.55 27.61 47.88
N VAL A 3 -24.99 26.70 47.02
CA VAL A 3 -24.15 25.85 46.17
C VAL A 3 -23.56 26.73 45.06
N LYS A 4 -22.22 26.79 44.97
CA LYS A 4 -21.52 27.49 43.87
C LYS A 4 -21.77 26.73 42.56
N PRO A 5 -22.17 27.40 41.47
CA PRO A 5 -22.28 26.74 40.17
C PRO A 5 -20.89 26.37 39.65
N PHE A 6 -20.79 25.13 39.18
CA PHE A 6 -19.61 24.55 38.52
C PHE A 6 -19.25 25.42 37.31
N GLN A 7 -18.09 26.07 37.34
CA GLN A 7 -17.56 26.74 36.15
C GLN A 7 -17.09 25.67 35.18
N ARG A 8 -17.68 25.69 33.99
CA ARG A 8 -17.33 24.82 32.87
C ARG A 8 -15.97 25.31 32.36
N GLU A 9 -14.93 24.49 32.51
CA GLU A 9 -13.63 24.72 31.88
C GLU A 9 -13.85 24.90 30.37
N SER A 10 -13.25 25.95 29.84
CA SER A 10 -13.31 26.33 28.43
C SER A 10 -12.86 25.17 27.56
N HIS A 11 -13.69 24.84 26.58
CA HIS A 11 -13.34 24.02 25.43
C HIS A 11 -12.06 24.63 24.83
N GLU A 12 -10.95 23.91 24.89
CA GLU A 12 -9.82 24.17 24.00
C GLU A 12 -10.37 23.93 22.59
N GLU A 13 -10.69 25.01 21.92
CA GLU A 13 -11.02 25.04 20.51
C GLU A 13 -9.76 24.55 19.80
N TYR A 14 -9.81 23.34 19.26
CA TYR A 14 -8.75 22.79 18.44
C TYR A 14 -8.64 23.70 17.20
N GLU A 15 -7.74 24.68 17.25
CA GLU A 15 -7.34 25.40 16.05
C GLU A 15 -6.70 24.38 15.10
N GLU A 16 -7.39 24.10 13.99
CA GLU A 16 -6.79 23.40 12.87
C GLU A 16 -5.50 24.13 12.50
N PRO A 17 -4.36 23.42 12.36
CA PRO A 17 -3.12 24.06 11.94
C PRO A 17 -3.36 24.86 10.66
N GLU A 18 -3.12 26.17 10.69
CA GLU A 18 -3.29 27.05 9.52
C GLU A 18 -2.25 26.67 8.45
N PHE A 19 -2.63 25.77 7.56
CA PHE A 19 -1.85 25.44 6.36
C PHE A 19 -1.95 26.58 5.36
N SER A 20 -0.85 26.89 4.66
CA SER A 20 -0.92 27.85 3.55
C SER A 20 -1.94 27.37 2.51
N PRO A 21 -2.72 28.28 1.87
CA PRO A 21 -3.78 27.91 0.93
C PRO A 21 -3.28 27.00 -0.21
N ASP A 22 -2.03 27.21 -0.62
CA ASP A 22 -1.33 26.44 -1.65
C ASP A 22 -1.04 25.00 -1.21
N LEU A 23 -0.57 24.81 0.03
CA LEU A 23 -0.29 23.49 0.59
C LEU A 23 -1.57 22.67 0.78
N LYS A 24 -2.66 23.32 1.21
CA LYS A 24 -3.98 22.67 1.35
C LYS A 24 -4.52 22.22 -0.01
N ALA A 25 -4.42 23.06 -1.04
CA ALA A 25 -4.82 22.69 -2.39
C ALA A 25 -4.00 21.52 -2.94
N TRP A 26 -2.68 21.53 -2.71
CA TRP A 26 -1.78 20.46 -3.14
C TRP A 26 -2.10 19.12 -2.45
N PHE A 27 -2.33 19.13 -1.14
CA PHE A 27 -2.72 17.94 -0.39
C PHE A 27 -4.03 17.33 -0.90
N ASN A 28 -5.05 18.17 -1.11
CA ASN A 28 -6.33 17.73 -1.66
C ASN A 28 -6.18 17.12 -3.06
N SER A 29 -5.29 17.67 -3.89
CA SER A 29 -4.96 17.10 -5.20
C SER A 29 -4.35 15.72 -5.07
N LEU A 30 -3.36 15.54 -4.20
CA LEU A 30 -2.72 14.25 -3.97
C LEU A 30 -3.69 13.20 -3.43
N GLU A 31 -4.57 13.59 -2.50
CA GLU A 31 -5.59 12.71 -1.97
C GLU A 31 -6.59 12.29 -3.07
N SER A 32 -6.98 13.23 -3.94
CA SER A 32 -7.82 12.93 -5.11
C SER A 32 -7.13 11.98 -6.08
N ASP A 33 -5.86 12.22 -6.41
CA ASP A 33 -5.07 11.36 -7.31
C ASP A 33 -4.91 9.95 -6.72
N LEU A 34 -4.62 9.85 -5.43
CA LEU A 34 -4.53 8.57 -4.72
C LEU A 34 -5.88 7.85 -4.70
N SER A 35 -6.99 8.56 -4.40
CA SER A 35 -8.34 8.00 -4.45
C SER A 35 -8.69 7.48 -5.84
N PHE A 36 -8.34 8.23 -6.88
CA PHE A 36 -8.53 7.83 -8.27
C PHE A 36 -7.72 6.58 -8.59
N LEU A 37 -6.42 6.54 -8.26
CA LEU A 37 -5.55 5.38 -8.50
C LEU A 37 -6.03 4.13 -7.76
N MET A 38 -6.49 4.27 -6.52
CA MET A 38 -7.06 3.16 -5.75
C MET A 38 -8.31 2.59 -6.43
N LYS A 39 -9.23 3.46 -6.87
CA LYS A 39 -10.44 3.04 -7.59
C LYS A 39 -10.11 2.41 -8.95
N PHE A 40 -9.14 2.96 -9.66
CA PHE A 40 -8.76 2.52 -11.00
C PHE A 40 -8.03 1.17 -10.99
N THR A 41 -7.09 0.98 -10.07
CA THR A 41 -6.27 -0.23 -9.99
C THR A 41 -6.85 -1.32 -9.07
N GLY A 42 -7.77 -0.93 -8.19
CA GLY A 42 -8.25 -1.76 -7.09
C GLY A 42 -7.24 -1.95 -5.97
N ILE A 43 -6.03 -1.38 -6.06
CA ILE A 43 -4.96 -1.51 -5.07
C ILE A 43 -5.13 -0.42 -4.02
N CYS A 44 -5.38 -0.83 -2.78
CA CYS A 44 -5.59 0.03 -1.63
C CYS A 44 -4.54 -0.29 -0.55
N PRO A 45 -3.40 0.41 -0.52
CA PRO A 45 -2.45 0.33 0.58
C PRO A 45 -3.13 0.70 1.90
N ALA A 46 -2.90 -0.08 2.95
CA ALA A 46 -3.39 0.16 4.30
C ALA A 46 -2.25 0.51 5.27
N ASN A 47 -1.08 -0.09 5.07
CA ASN A 47 0.10 0.22 5.87
C ASN A 47 1.33 0.28 4.97
N CYS A 48 2.15 1.31 5.17
CA CYS A 48 3.44 1.47 4.54
C CYS A 48 4.42 1.94 5.60
N SER A 49 5.45 1.14 5.85
CA SER A 49 6.53 1.51 6.76
C SER A 49 7.86 1.40 6.06
N ARG A 50 8.81 2.22 6.51
CA ARG A 50 10.14 2.35 5.94
C ARG A 50 11.17 2.33 7.05
N LYS A 51 12.24 1.57 6.85
CA LYS A 51 13.39 1.51 7.74
C LYS A 51 14.67 1.66 6.95
N THR A 52 15.48 2.66 7.26
CA THR A 52 16.82 2.80 6.69
C THR A 52 17.73 1.71 7.26
N LEU A 53 18.34 0.91 6.39
CA LEU A 53 19.28 -0.15 6.77
C LEU A 53 20.73 0.35 6.71
N GLU A 54 21.08 1.06 5.65
CA GLU A 54 22.42 1.59 5.42
C GLU A 54 22.31 2.99 4.81
N LYS A 55 23.21 3.89 5.20
CA LYS A 55 23.41 5.16 4.51
C LYS A 55 24.90 5.46 4.48
N THR A 56 25.49 5.40 3.28
CA THR A 56 26.93 5.54 3.06
C THR A 56 27.17 6.50 1.89
N GLY A 57 27.66 7.70 2.18
CA GLY A 57 27.88 8.73 1.15
C GLY A 57 26.61 9.04 0.38
N ASN A 58 26.63 8.77 -0.93
CA ASN A 58 25.50 8.95 -1.84
C ASN A 58 24.57 7.74 -1.96
N LYS A 59 24.88 6.62 -1.29
CA LYS A 59 24.11 5.37 -1.32
C LYS A 59 23.22 5.26 -0.07
N THR A 60 21.95 4.91 -0.27
CA THR A 60 21.02 4.59 0.83
C THR A 60 20.31 3.26 0.54
N ILE A 61 20.23 2.38 1.52
CA ILE A 61 19.44 1.15 1.45
C ILE A 61 18.28 1.29 2.44
N GLN A 62 17.06 1.09 1.95
CA GLN A 62 15.84 1.17 2.76
C GLN A 62 15.04 -0.12 2.62
N ASN A 63 14.54 -0.63 3.73
CA ASN A 63 13.56 -1.70 3.75
C ASN A 63 12.15 -1.09 3.83
N TYR A 64 11.26 -1.54 2.96
CA TYR A 64 9.86 -1.15 2.93
C TYR A 64 8.99 -2.34 3.26
N ARG A 65 7.99 -2.15 4.12
CA ARG A 65 6.91 -3.10 4.37
C ARG A 65 5.62 -2.46 3.90
N LEU A 66 4.92 -3.11 2.98
CA LEU A 66 3.70 -2.61 2.37
C LEU A 66 2.61 -3.67 2.44
N SER A 67 1.47 -3.32 3.04
CA SER A 67 0.30 -4.19 3.09
C SER A 67 -0.97 -3.44 2.78
N GLY A 68 -1.99 -4.18 2.35
CA GLY A 68 -3.26 -3.59 1.95
C GLY A 68 -4.17 -4.61 1.31
N ASN A 69 -5.12 -4.13 0.50
CA ASN A 69 -6.02 -4.98 -0.26
C ASN A 69 -5.94 -4.64 -1.74
N CYS A 70 -5.99 -5.64 -2.60
CA CYS A 70 -6.34 -5.48 -3.99
C CYS A 70 -7.74 -6.07 -4.20
N HIS A 71 -8.72 -5.21 -4.52
CA HIS A 71 -10.14 -5.57 -4.46
C HIS A 71 -10.50 -6.18 -3.09
N SER A 72 -10.87 -7.46 -3.05
CA SER A 72 -11.21 -8.19 -1.81
C SER A 72 -10.09 -9.11 -1.32
N LEU A 73 -8.91 -9.09 -1.95
CA LEU A 73 -7.78 -9.95 -1.57
C LEU A 73 -6.71 -9.13 -0.83
N PRO A 74 -6.30 -9.56 0.38
CA PRO A 74 -5.21 -8.91 1.08
C PRO A 74 -3.87 -9.18 0.40
N PHE A 75 -2.94 -8.24 0.49
CA PHE A 75 -1.54 -8.42 0.12
C PHE A 75 -0.63 -7.90 1.24
N ASP A 76 0.52 -8.54 1.40
CA ASP A 76 1.61 -8.10 2.26
C ASP A 76 2.93 -8.43 1.56
N LEU A 77 3.87 -7.49 1.57
CA LEU A 77 5.18 -7.66 0.97
C LEU A 77 6.22 -6.78 1.66
N GLU A 78 7.46 -7.22 1.57
CA GLU A 78 8.64 -6.52 2.05
C GLU A 78 9.65 -6.40 0.90
N PHE A 79 10.28 -5.24 0.75
CA PHE A 79 11.29 -5.05 -0.30
C PHE A 79 12.39 -4.09 0.12
N GLN A 80 13.59 -4.34 -0.39
CA GLN A 80 14.73 -3.44 -0.21
C GLN A 80 14.90 -2.55 -1.44
N LEU A 81 14.99 -1.25 -1.20
CA LEU A 81 15.24 -0.23 -2.19
C LEU A 81 16.66 0.32 -2.02
N LEU A 82 17.48 0.16 -3.06
CA LEU A 82 18.79 0.78 -3.18
C LEU A 82 18.65 2.10 -3.93
N GLU A 83 18.91 3.21 -3.24
CA GLU A 83 18.92 4.55 -3.79
C GLU A 83 20.36 5.05 -3.92
N MET A 84 20.72 5.57 -5.10
CA MET A 84 21.99 6.27 -5.32
C MET A 84 21.71 7.70 -5.76
N GLN A 85 22.33 8.65 -5.07
CA GLN A 85 22.32 10.06 -5.45
C GLN A 85 23.50 10.37 -6.38
N SER A 86 23.20 11.09 -7.45
CA SER A 86 24.15 11.56 -8.46
C SER A 86 23.87 13.02 -8.79
N GLU A 87 24.75 13.67 -9.56
CA GLU A 87 24.49 15.02 -10.07
C GLU A 87 23.25 15.05 -10.99
N GLU A 88 22.93 13.93 -11.66
CA GLU A 88 21.74 13.81 -12.52
C GLU A 88 20.42 13.51 -11.76
N GLY A 89 20.49 13.20 -10.45
CA GLY A 89 19.32 12.91 -9.61
C GLY A 89 19.43 11.61 -8.81
N ILE A 90 18.28 11.09 -8.39
CA ILE A 90 18.17 9.86 -7.58
C ILE A 90 17.81 8.69 -8.50
N SER A 91 18.68 7.68 -8.55
CA SER A 91 18.34 6.38 -9.14
C SER A 91 17.93 5.41 -8.04
N ALA A 92 16.88 4.62 -8.27
CA ALA A 92 16.39 3.64 -7.30
C ALA A 92 16.18 2.28 -7.97
N ALA A 93 16.58 1.21 -7.29
CA ALA A 93 16.37 -0.17 -7.75
C ALA A 93 15.92 -1.05 -6.58
N VAL A 94 14.98 -1.96 -6.84
CA VAL A 94 14.60 -3.00 -5.88
C VAL A 94 15.67 -4.08 -5.91
N THR A 95 16.30 -4.35 -4.77
CA THR A 95 17.38 -5.35 -4.66
C THR A 95 16.95 -6.64 -4.02
N ASP A 96 15.82 -6.62 -3.32
CA ASP A 96 15.24 -7.76 -2.61
C ASP A 96 13.73 -7.57 -2.54
N LEU A 97 12.96 -8.63 -2.75
CA LEU A 97 11.49 -8.62 -2.69
C LEU A 97 11.01 -9.93 -2.08
N SER A 98 10.24 -9.83 -1.01
CA SER A 98 9.51 -10.94 -0.39
C SER A 98 8.01 -10.63 -0.41
N ILE A 99 7.23 -11.57 -0.93
CA ILE A 99 5.78 -11.55 -0.96
C ILE A 99 5.29 -12.48 0.13
N ILE A 100 4.58 -11.92 1.10
CA ILE A 100 4.10 -12.63 2.27
C ILE A 100 2.67 -13.07 1.95
N THR A 101 2.53 -14.31 1.48
CA THR A 101 1.23 -14.88 1.13
C THR A 101 0.71 -15.80 2.23
N GLU A 102 -0.55 -15.61 2.63
CA GLU A 102 -1.23 -16.47 3.61
C GLU A 102 -2.07 -17.57 2.96
N SER A 103 -2.19 -17.63 1.62
CA SER A 103 -3.13 -18.56 0.97
C SER A 103 -2.45 -19.76 0.30
N ASP A 104 -2.69 -20.93 0.88
CA ASP A 104 -2.47 -22.28 0.35
C ASP A 104 -3.50 -22.70 -0.72
N GLU A 105 -4.63 -21.98 -0.83
CA GLU A 105 -5.74 -22.35 -1.71
C GLU A 105 -5.62 -21.92 -3.19
N ASN A 106 -4.66 -21.04 -3.55
CA ASN A 106 -4.59 -20.43 -4.89
C ASN A 106 -3.27 -20.74 -5.63
N CYS A 107 -3.07 -22.00 -5.99
CA CYS A 107 -1.85 -22.48 -6.67
C CYS A 107 -1.56 -21.77 -8.02
N ASP A 108 -2.55 -21.14 -8.65
CA ASP A 108 -2.39 -20.54 -9.97
C ASP A 108 -1.55 -19.26 -9.97
N ILE A 109 -1.52 -18.51 -8.87
CA ILE A 109 -0.77 -17.24 -8.78
C ILE A 109 0.60 -17.39 -8.11
N SER A 110 0.83 -18.45 -7.35
CA SER A 110 2.08 -18.64 -6.60
C SER A 110 3.32 -18.71 -7.50
N LYS A 111 3.19 -19.27 -8.71
CA LYS A 111 4.27 -19.29 -9.72
C LYS A 111 4.66 -17.90 -10.22
N ILE A 112 3.68 -17.00 -10.32
CA ILE A 112 3.94 -15.62 -10.75
C ILE A 112 4.51 -14.81 -9.60
N MET A 113 4.04 -15.04 -8.37
CA MET A 113 4.58 -14.42 -7.16
C MET A 113 6.06 -14.79 -6.96
N SER A 114 6.39 -16.09 -6.97
CA SER A 114 7.77 -16.57 -6.85
C SER A 114 8.68 -15.97 -7.93
N ARG A 115 8.22 -15.94 -9.19
CA ARG A 115 8.98 -15.27 -10.26
C ARG A 115 9.17 -13.77 -9.99
N ALA A 116 8.15 -13.08 -9.47
CA ALA A 116 8.27 -11.66 -9.15
C ALA A 116 9.27 -11.42 -8.00
N GLU A 117 9.28 -12.27 -6.98
CA GLU A 117 10.28 -12.26 -5.89
C GLU A 117 11.69 -12.46 -6.44
N GLU A 118 11.90 -13.50 -7.24
CA GLU A 118 13.21 -13.81 -7.86
C GLU A 118 13.73 -12.65 -8.74
N GLU A 119 12.84 -11.96 -9.46
CA GLU A 119 13.20 -10.83 -10.33
C GLU A 119 13.22 -9.47 -9.59
N GLY A 120 12.82 -9.41 -8.32
CA GLY A 120 12.65 -8.13 -7.60
C GLY A 120 11.61 -7.20 -8.24
N ASN A 121 10.64 -7.76 -8.97
CA ASN A 121 9.79 -7.02 -9.90
C ASN A 121 8.41 -6.70 -9.31
N LEU A 122 8.32 -5.59 -8.59
CA LEU A 122 7.07 -5.09 -7.99
C LEU A 122 5.95 -4.87 -9.02
N LEU A 123 6.30 -4.41 -10.23
CA LEU A 123 5.32 -4.18 -11.29
C LEU A 123 4.68 -5.49 -11.76
N LEU A 124 5.50 -6.53 -11.96
CA LEU A 124 5.02 -7.87 -12.29
C LEU A 124 4.07 -8.39 -11.21
N PHE A 125 4.45 -8.25 -9.94
CA PHE A 125 3.62 -8.63 -8.81
C PHE A 125 2.25 -7.93 -8.85
N PHE A 126 2.22 -6.58 -8.78
CA PHE A 126 0.97 -5.85 -8.67
C PHE A 126 0.08 -6.04 -9.89
N ARG A 127 0.65 -6.14 -11.09
CA ARG A 127 -0.11 -6.41 -12.31
C ARG A 127 -0.76 -7.79 -12.28
N ALA A 128 -0.01 -8.83 -11.91
CA ALA A 128 -0.55 -10.18 -11.85
C ALA A 128 -1.58 -10.34 -10.73
N PHE A 129 -1.27 -9.79 -9.55
CA PHE A 129 -2.12 -9.84 -8.38
C PHE A 129 -3.43 -9.08 -8.58
N SER A 130 -3.39 -7.87 -9.15
CA SER A 130 -4.60 -7.09 -9.46
C SER A 130 -5.51 -7.82 -10.43
N ASN A 131 -4.96 -8.35 -11.53
CA ASN A 131 -5.74 -9.16 -12.47
C ASN A 131 -6.37 -10.38 -11.79
N PHE A 132 -5.61 -11.10 -10.97
CA PHE A 132 -6.15 -12.26 -10.25
C PHE A 132 -7.26 -11.86 -9.28
N ALA A 133 -7.05 -10.81 -8.49
CA ALA A 133 -8.00 -10.31 -7.51
C ALA A 133 -9.30 -9.82 -8.14
N GLN A 134 -9.23 -9.12 -9.27
CA GLN A 134 -10.40 -8.66 -10.03
C GLN A 134 -11.33 -9.81 -10.41
N TRP A 135 -10.76 -10.92 -10.88
CA TRP A 135 -11.54 -12.06 -11.37
C TRP A 135 -11.83 -13.12 -10.31
N CYS A 136 -11.22 -13.03 -9.12
CA CYS A 136 -11.32 -14.05 -8.08
C CYS A 136 -12.78 -14.33 -7.67
N LYS A 137 -13.58 -13.29 -7.41
CA LYS A 137 -15.01 -13.44 -7.06
C LYS A 137 -15.81 -14.09 -8.20
N HIS A 138 -15.57 -13.67 -9.44
CA HIS A 138 -16.23 -14.25 -10.61
C HIS A 138 -15.91 -15.74 -10.76
N ARG A 139 -14.63 -16.13 -10.64
CA ARG A 139 -14.20 -17.53 -10.68
C ARG A 139 -14.88 -18.37 -9.60
N LYS A 140 -14.93 -17.87 -8.35
CA LYS A 140 -15.61 -18.55 -7.24
C LYS A 140 -17.10 -18.78 -7.54
N CYS A 141 -17.82 -17.76 -8.00
CA CYS A 141 -19.24 -17.87 -8.36
C CYS A 141 -19.46 -18.86 -9.52
N THR A 142 -18.64 -18.78 -10.58
CA THR A 142 -18.70 -19.70 -11.73
C THR A 142 -18.45 -21.14 -11.30
N PHE A 143 -17.42 -21.38 -10.48
CA PHE A 143 -17.11 -22.72 -9.99
C PHE A 143 -18.23 -23.31 -9.14
N LEU A 144 -18.81 -22.52 -8.22
CA LEU A 144 -19.97 -22.95 -7.43
C LEU A 144 -21.18 -23.27 -8.33
N HIS A 145 -21.45 -22.45 -9.33
CA HIS A 145 -22.56 -22.69 -10.26
C HIS A 145 -22.43 -24.04 -10.98
N PHE A 146 -21.24 -24.36 -11.49
CA PHE A 146 -21.02 -25.61 -12.22
C PHE A 146 -20.81 -26.83 -11.33
N LYS A 147 -20.43 -26.66 -10.06
CA LYS A 147 -20.25 -27.78 -9.12
C LYS A 147 -21.57 -28.30 -8.53
N VAL A 148 -22.65 -27.52 -8.56
CA VAL A 148 -24.00 -27.91 -8.05
C VAL A 148 -24.83 -28.65 -9.11
N VAL A 149 -24.39 -28.68 -10.37
CA VAL A 149 -25.10 -29.31 -11.51
C VAL A 149 -24.59 -30.74 -11.80
N CYS A 150 -23.96 -31.40 -10.82
CA CYS A 150 -23.52 -32.80 -10.90
C CYS A 150 -24.12 -33.62 -9.76
#